data_AF-F0LH51-F1
#
_entry.id   AF-F0LH51-F1
#
_cell.length_a   1.000
_cell.length_b   1.000
_cell.length_c   1.000
_cell.angle_alpha   90.00
_cell.angle_beta   90.00
_cell.angle_gamma   90.00
#
_symmetry.space_group_name_H-M   'P 1'
#
loop_
_entity.id
_entity.type
_entity.pdbx_description
1 polymer ?
#
loop_
_entity_poly.entity_id
_entity_poly.type
_entity_poly.pdbx_seq_one_letter_code
_entity_poly.pdbx_strand_id
1 'polypeptide(L)'
;MRTDHIYRSGVALIGLFIPDVFQRKLNPPEKLMPFLSPLYNDRIIAILAVFIAVHVSLVNVPFTTIDLFHKEWRDADMISHFLGGLTVWIIVAGILNELSRKNSIDQKKLVIYSFLILLGISIGWEIAEKLSESEISFIHETLSNKFRDILMNTLGALSGLYLVKTRRYPFELPNLN
;
A
#
# COMPACT_ATOMS: atom_id res chain seq x y z
N MET A 1 8.13 23.96 1.17
CA MET A 1 9.42 24.48 0.61
C MET A 1 10.06 23.37 -0.22
N ARG A 2 10.74 23.67 -1.33
CA ARG A 2 11.38 22.70 -2.24
C ARG A 2 12.26 21.65 -1.54
N THR A 3 12.92 22.02 -0.44
CA THR A 3 13.76 21.16 0.39
C THR A 3 12.99 20.03 1.10
N ASP A 4 11.76 20.28 1.54
CA ASP A 4 10.90 19.27 2.19
C ASP A 4 10.48 18.18 1.18
N HIS A 5 10.14 18.57 -0.05
CA HIS A 5 9.80 17.64 -1.12
C HIS A 5 11.00 16.74 -1.50
N ILE A 6 12.20 17.31 -1.62
CA ILE A 6 13.43 16.55 -1.89
C ILE A 6 13.73 15.57 -0.75
N TYR A 7 13.56 15.99 0.51
CA TYR A 7 13.75 15.13 1.67
C TYR A 7 12.77 13.95 1.67
N ARG A 8 11.47 14.21 1.51
CA ARG A 8 10.44 13.15 1.49
C ARG A 8 10.64 12.16 0.34
N SER A 9 10.93 12.67 -0.87
CA SER A 9 11.24 11.82 -2.02
C SER A 9 12.53 11.00 -1.81
N GLY A 10 13.57 11.61 -1.22
CA GLY A 10 14.80 10.92 -0.87
C GLY A 10 14.59 9.81 0.17
N VAL A 11 13.82 10.08 1.23
CA VAL A 11 13.46 9.08 2.25
C VAL A 11 12.67 7.93 1.63
N ALA A 12 11.71 8.21 0.73
CA ALA A 12 10.93 7.18 0.06
C ALA A 12 11.82 6.29 -0.83
N LEU A 13 12.76 6.88 -1.59
CA LEU A 13 13.72 6.14 -2.40
C LEU A 13 14.67 5.29 -1.53
N ILE A 14 15.17 5.84 -0.41
CA ILE A 14 15.98 5.08 0.56
C ILE A 14 15.15 3.94 1.17
N GLY A 15 13.88 4.18 1.46
CA GLY A 15 12.94 3.18 1.95
C GLY A 15 12.81 1.96 1.02
N LEU A 16 12.91 2.15 -0.29
CA LEU A 16 12.90 1.05 -1.28
C LEU A 16 14.15 0.16 -1.22
N PHE A 17 15.24 0.61 -0.58
CA PHE A 17 16.41 -0.24 -0.33
C PHE A 17 16.26 -1.10 0.94
N ILE A 18 15.29 -0.81 1.81
CA ILE A 18 15.06 -1.58 3.04
C ILE A 18 14.78 -3.06 2.73
N PRO A 19 13.90 -3.41 1.78
CA PRO A 19 13.69 -4.81 1.40
C PRO A 19 14.96 -5.52 0.95
N ASP A 20 15.79 -4.91 0.10
CA ASP A 20 17.05 -5.52 -0.37
C ASP A 20 18.04 -5.76 0.77
N VAL A 21 18.15 -4.82 1.72
CA VAL A 21 18.97 -4.99 2.93
C VAL A 21 18.43 -6.09 3.84
N PHE A 22 17.11 -6.13 4.06
CA PHE A 22 16.45 -7.15 4.89
C PHE A 22 16.62 -8.54 4.29
N GLN A 23 16.31 -8.71 3.01
CA GLN A 23 16.41 -9.98 2.29
C GLN A 23 17.83 -10.56 2.33
N ARG A 24 18.86 -9.71 2.22
CA ARG A 24 20.26 -10.17 2.16
C ARG A 24 20.90 -10.45 3.51
N LYS A 25 20.43 -9.81 4.59
CA LYS A 25 21.14 -9.80 5.88
C LYS A 25 20.38 -10.43 7.03
N LEU A 26 19.08 -10.66 6.91
CA LEU A 26 18.24 -11.10 8.02
C LEU A 26 17.52 -12.40 7.68
N ASN A 27 17.62 -13.37 8.59
CA ASN A 27 16.78 -14.56 8.60
C ASN A 27 15.81 -14.44 9.77
N PRO A 28 14.52 -14.13 9.52
CA PRO A 28 13.58 -13.89 10.59
C PRO A 28 13.22 -15.20 11.32
N PRO A 29 12.90 -15.14 12.62
CA PRO A 29 12.36 -16.29 13.34
C PRO A 29 11.10 -16.85 12.65
N GLU A 30 10.89 -18.17 12.70
CA GLU A 30 9.76 -18.85 12.04
C GLU A 30 8.37 -18.30 12.42
N LYS A 31 8.26 -17.72 13.62
CA LYS A 31 7.03 -17.08 14.12
C LYS A 31 6.74 -15.74 13.44
N LEU A 32 7.78 -15.00 13.05
CA LEU A 32 7.68 -13.70 12.39
C LEU A 32 7.66 -13.82 10.86
N MET A 33 8.13 -14.95 10.33
CA MET A 33 8.22 -15.18 8.89
C MET A 33 6.90 -14.91 8.13
N PRO A 34 5.70 -15.28 8.60
CA PRO A 34 4.47 -14.95 7.87
C PRO A 34 4.21 -13.45 7.70
N PHE A 35 4.58 -12.63 8.70
CA PHE A 35 4.40 -11.18 8.67
C PHE A 35 5.45 -10.48 7.82
N LEU A 36 6.65 -11.05 7.77
CA LEU A 36 7.77 -10.51 7.01
C LEU A 36 7.85 -11.07 5.59
N SER A 37 7.13 -12.16 5.28
CA SER A 37 7.15 -12.82 3.97
C SER A 37 6.90 -11.88 2.78
N PRO A 38 6.09 -10.80 2.86
CA PRO A 38 5.95 -9.87 1.75
C PRO A 38 7.27 -9.18 1.40
N LEU A 39 8.15 -8.96 2.39
CA LEU A 39 9.47 -8.37 2.18
C LEU A 39 10.43 -9.30 1.46
N TYR A 40 10.18 -10.62 1.49
CA TYR A 40 10.99 -11.65 0.82
C TYR A 40 10.36 -12.13 -0.50
N ASN A 41 9.28 -11.49 -0.96
CA ASN A 41 8.66 -11.78 -2.24
C ASN A 41 8.90 -10.64 -3.23
N ASP A 42 9.86 -10.85 -4.14
CA ASP A 42 10.25 -9.85 -5.14
C ASP A 42 9.09 -9.36 -6.01
N ARG A 43 8.07 -10.20 -6.22
CA ARG A 43 6.86 -9.82 -6.97
C ARG A 43 5.98 -8.84 -6.19
N ILE A 44 5.90 -8.99 -4.86
CA ILE A 44 5.23 -8.00 -3.99
C ILE A 44 6.05 -6.72 -3.91
N ILE A 45 7.38 -6.83 -3.75
CA ILE A 45 8.29 -5.68 -3.72
C ILE A 45 8.24 -4.89 -5.02
N ALA A 46 8.12 -5.54 -6.19
CA ALA A 46 7.95 -4.86 -7.46
C ALA A 46 6.67 -4.01 -7.51
N ILE A 47 5.55 -4.53 -7.00
CA ILE A 47 4.28 -3.78 -6.92
C ILE A 47 4.43 -2.58 -5.98
N LEU A 48 5.04 -2.80 -4.80
CA LEU A 48 5.34 -1.73 -3.85
C LEU A 48 6.23 -0.65 -4.48
N ALA A 49 7.27 -1.04 -5.22
CA ALA A 49 8.18 -0.12 -5.88
C ALA A 49 7.46 0.74 -6.92
N VAL A 50 6.56 0.14 -7.72
CA VAL A 50 5.72 0.88 -8.67
C VAL A 50 4.81 1.86 -7.92
N PHE A 51 4.15 1.43 -6.85
CA PHE A 51 3.31 2.31 -6.05
C PHE A 51 4.09 3.50 -5.50
N ILE A 52 5.24 3.27 -4.84
CA ILE A 52 6.06 4.33 -4.27
C ILE A 52 6.57 5.27 -5.37
N ALA A 53 7.03 4.75 -6.51
CA ALA A 53 7.49 5.57 -7.62
C ALA A 53 6.38 6.49 -8.14
N VAL A 54 5.16 5.98 -8.31
CA VAL A 54 4.00 6.76 -8.76
C VAL A 54 3.57 7.75 -7.68
N HIS A 55 3.36 7.30 -6.45
CA HIS A 55 2.92 8.13 -5.33
C HIS A 55 3.87 9.32 -5.10
N VAL A 56 5.18 9.07 -5.00
CA VAL A 56 6.18 10.12 -4.79
C VAL A 56 6.22 11.09 -5.97
N SER A 57 6.11 10.61 -7.20
CA SER A 57 6.13 11.45 -8.40
C SER A 57 4.88 12.31 -8.54
N LEU A 58 3.72 11.83 -8.09
CA LEU A 58 2.46 12.56 -8.12
C LEU A 58 2.38 13.57 -6.97
N VAL A 59 2.78 13.18 -5.75
CA VAL A 59 2.80 14.07 -4.57
C VAL A 59 3.78 15.21 -4.78
N ASN A 60 4.93 14.92 -5.38
CA ASN A 60 5.97 15.89 -5.66
C ASN A 60 6.49 15.64 -7.07
N VAL A 61 6.24 16.56 -8.01
CA VAL A 61 7.18 16.67 -9.13
C VAL A 61 8.49 17.15 -8.47
N PRO A 62 9.53 16.30 -8.31
CA PRO A 62 10.59 16.51 -7.31
C PRO A 62 11.44 17.78 -7.53
N PHE A 63 11.20 18.46 -8.65
CA PHE A 63 11.95 19.58 -9.17
C PHE A 63 11.12 20.86 -9.33
N THR A 64 9.86 20.87 -8.91
CA THR A 64 8.98 22.04 -9.00
C THR A 64 8.40 22.43 -7.63
N THR A 65 7.89 23.64 -7.52
CA THR A 65 7.08 24.10 -6.37
C THR A 65 5.58 23.82 -6.57
N ILE A 66 5.25 22.96 -7.53
CA ILE A 66 3.89 22.71 -7.97
C ILE A 66 3.42 21.40 -7.31
N ASP A 67 2.39 21.54 -6.47
CA ASP A 67 1.67 20.41 -5.89
C ASP A 67 0.63 19.94 -6.91
N LEU A 68 0.99 18.93 -7.71
CA LEU A 68 0.04 18.31 -8.64
C LEU A 68 -1.06 17.55 -7.89
N PHE A 69 -0.82 17.14 -6.65
CA PHE A 69 -1.68 16.24 -5.88
C PHE A 69 -2.88 16.95 -5.27
N HIS A 70 -2.66 18.07 -4.60
CA HIS A 70 -3.72 18.81 -3.89
C HIS A 70 -4.16 20.08 -4.61
N LYS A 71 -3.31 20.63 -5.51
CA LYS A 71 -3.53 21.97 -6.07
C LYS A 71 -3.86 21.98 -7.55
N GLU A 72 -3.02 21.39 -8.40
CA GLU A 72 -3.19 21.49 -9.85
C GLU A 72 -4.03 20.34 -10.45
N TRP A 73 -3.83 19.09 -10.02
CA TRP A 73 -4.62 17.92 -10.44
C TRP A 73 -5.30 17.29 -9.22
N ARG A 74 -6.40 17.90 -8.75
CA ARG A 74 -7.20 17.53 -7.57
C ARG A 74 -7.68 16.06 -7.47
N ASP A 75 -7.50 15.27 -8.53
CA ASP A 75 -7.88 13.87 -8.64
C ASP A 75 -6.66 12.93 -8.81
N ALA A 76 -5.43 13.46 -8.76
CA ALA A 76 -4.20 12.66 -8.89
C ALA A 76 -3.97 11.77 -7.66
N ASP A 77 -4.52 12.15 -6.51
CA ASP A 77 -4.58 11.34 -5.29
C ASP A 77 -5.32 10.01 -5.50
N MET A 78 -6.34 9.99 -6.37
CA MET A 78 -7.10 8.78 -6.70
C MET A 78 -6.22 7.66 -7.26
N ILE A 79 -5.24 8.00 -8.11
CA ILE A 79 -4.30 7.04 -8.70
C ILE A 79 -3.41 6.46 -7.60
N SER A 80 -2.95 7.33 -6.70
CA SER A 80 -2.18 6.92 -5.53
C SER A 80 -2.99 5.99 -4.62
N HIS A 81 -4.21 6.35 -4.24
CA HIS A 81 -5.07 5.51 -3.41
C HIS A 81 -5.41 4.18 -4.09
N PHE A 82 -5.64 4.19 -5.40
CA PHE A 82 -5.82 2.94 -6.15
C PHE A 82 -4.61 2.01 -6.02
N LEU A 83 -3.41 2.51 -6.31
CA LEU A 83 -2.18 1.72 -6.23
C LEU A 83 -1.81 1.36 -4.78
N GLY A 84 -2.12 2.24 -3.84
CA GLY A 84 -1.97 2.02 -2.40
C GLY A 84 -2.85 0.88 -1.93
N GLY A 85 -4.15 0.92 -2.22
CA GLY A 85 -5.10 -0.15 -1.91
C GLY A 85 -4.72 -1.49 -2.53
N LEU A 86 -4.29 -1.49 -3.80
CA LEU A 86 -3.73 -2.67 -4.46
C LEU A 86 -2.55 -3.26 -3.67
N THR A 87 -1.57 -2.42 -3.36
CA THR A 87 -0.32 -2.83 -2.69
C THR A 87 -0.57 -3.32 -1.28
N VAL A 88 -1.31 -2.55 -0.47
CA VAL A 88 -1.64 -2.90 0.92
C VAL A 88 -2.47 -4.18 0.95
N TRP A 89 -3.45 -4.32 0.07
CA TRP A 89 -4.25 -5.55 0.01
C TRP A 89 -3.38 -6.76 -0.33
N ILE A 90 -2.48 -6.66 -1.31
CA ILE A 90 -1.56 -7.74 -1.68
C ILE A 90 -0.64 -8.14 -0.51
N ILE A 91 -0.11 -7.16 0.23
CA ILE A 91 0.73 -7.41 1.41
C ILE A 91 -0.09 -8.15 2.48
N VAL A 92 -1.26 -7.62 2.84
CA VAL A 92 -2.14 -8.20 3.86
C VAL A 92 -2.58 -9.61 3.46
N ALA A 93 -3.03 -9.80 2.22
CA ALA A 93 -3.44 -11.10 1.70
C ALA A 93 -2.26 -12.08 1.65
N GLY A 94 -1.05 -11.61 1.32
CA GLY A 94 0.17 -12.42 1.36
C GLY A 94 0.51 -12.91 2.77
N ILE A 95 0.41 -12.03 3.78
CA ILE A 95 0.60 -12.40 5.19
C ILE A 95 -0.44 -13.44 5.61
N LEU A 96 -1.73 -13.19 5.31
CA LEU A 96 -2.81 -14.13 5.63
C LEU A 96 -2.65 -15.46 4.89
N ASN A 97 -2.09 -15.46 3.69
CA ASN A 97 -1.79 -16.67 2.93
C ASN A 97 -0.68 -17.52 3.56
N GLU A 98 0.34 -16.89 4.14
CA GLU A 98 1.36 -17.63 4.90
C GLU A 98 0.81 -18.14 6.25
N LEU A 99 -0.05 -17.34 6.90
CA LEU A 99 -0.71 -17.76 8.14
C LEU A 99 -1.73 -18.89 7.90
N SER A 100 -2.39 -18.91 6.74
CA SER A 100 -3.40 -19.93 6.41
C SER A 100 -2.78 -21.34 6.34
N ARG A 101 -1.53 -21.43 5.87
CA ARG A 101 -0.76 -22.69 5.82
C ARG A 101 -0.56 -23.32 7.20
N LYS A 102 -0.54 -22.51 8.26
CA LYS A 102 -0.39 -22.98 9.65
C LYS A 102 -1.72 -23.15 10.39
N ASN A 103 -2.75 -22.40 10.00
CA ASN A 103 -3.99 -22.25 10.78
C ASN A 103 -5.27 -22.71 10.06
N SER A 104 -5.16 -23.43 8.94
CA SER A 104 -6.30 -23.96 8.16
C SER A 104 -7.34 -22.90 7.78
N ILE A 105 -6.88 -21.71 7.37
CA ILE A 105 -7.77 -20.63 6.89
C ILE A 105 -8.11 -20.91 5.42
N ASP A 106 -9.39 -21.13 5.13
CA ASP A 106 -9.86 -21.31 3.75
C ASP A 106 -9.75 -20.02 2.91
N GLN A 107 -9.81 -20.17 1.59
CA GLN A 107 -9.67 -19.06 0.65
C GLN A 107 -10.72 -17.96 0.88
N LYS A 108 -11.96 -18.32 1.23
CA LYS A 108 -13.06 -17.36 1.40
C LYS A 108 -12.79 -16.48 2.62
N LYS A 109 -12.38 -17.07 3.75
CA LYS A 109 -12.01 -16.35 4.96
C LYS A 109 -10.80 -15.47 4.74
N LEU A 110 -9.77 -15.96 4.04
CA LEU A 110 -8.59 -15.16 3.69
C LEU A 110 -9.00 -13.89 2.93
N VAL A 111 -9.83 -14.03 1.89
CA VAL A 111 -10.31 -12.89 1.11
C VAL A 111 -11.10 -11.93 2.01
N ILE A 112 -12.10 -12.41 2.77
CA ILE A 112 -12.90 -11.54 3.64
C ILE A 112 -12.02 -10.80 4.65
N TYR A 113 -11.14 -11.49 5.35
CA TYR A 113 -10.26 -10.90 6.36
C TYR A 113 -9.28 -9.89 5.74
N SER A 114 -8.75 -10.16 4.55
CA SER A 114 -7.87 -9.20 3.86
C SER A 114 -8.59 -7.88 3.53
N PHE A 115 -9.85 -7.94 3.11
CA PHE A 115 -10.65 -6.73 2.85
C PHE A 115 -11.04 -6.01 4.14
N LEU A 116 -11.39 -6.73 5.21
CA LEU A 116 -11.71 -6.12 6.51
C LEU A 116 -10.50 -5.40 7.11
N ILE A 117 -9.32 -6.01 7.05
CA ILE A 117 -8.07 -5.40 7.52
C ILE A 117 -7.74 -4.17 6.67
N LEU A 118 -7.84 -4.26 5.34
CA LEU A 118 -7.63 -3.11 4.45
C LEU A 118 -8.58 -1.96 4.79
N LEU A 119 -9.86 -2.23 5.04
CA LEU A 119 -10.83 -1.20 5.39
C LEU A 119 -10.43 -0.51 6.69
N GLY A 120 -10.02 -1.29 7.71
CA GLY A 120 -9.51 -0.74 8.97
C GLY A 120 -8.27 0.13 8.77
N ILE A 121 -7.31 -0.32 7.95
CA ILE A 121 -6.10 0.45 7.60
C ILE A 121 -6.47 1.74 6.86
N SER A 122 -7.39 1.66 5.89
CA SER A 122 -7.80 2.80 5.06
C SER A 122 -8.47 3.87 5.92
N ILE A 123 -9.43 3.49 6.78
CA ILE A 123 -10.08 4.41 7.71
C ILE A 123 -9.06 4.99 8.70
N GLY A 124 -8.17 4.15 9.25
CA GLY A 124 -7.12 4.58 10.16
C GLY A 124 -6.17 5.59 9.53
N TRP A 125 -5.81 5.39 8.25
CA TRP A 125 -5.01 6.33 7.48
C TRP A 125 -5.70 7.68 7.32
N GLU A 126 -6.97 7.69 6.89
CA GLU A 126 -7.75 8.92 6.73
C GLU A 126 -7.88 9.72 8.04
N ILE A 127 -8.04 9.04 9.17
CA ILE A 127 -8.07 9.67 10.50
C ILE A 127 -6.70 10.25 10.85
N ALA A 128 -5.62 9.50 10.64
CA ALA A 128 -4.26 9.97 10.91
C ALA A 128 -3.90 11.20 10.07
N GLU A 129 -4.28 11.17 8.79
CA GLU A 129 -4.14 12.29 7.86
C GLU A 129 -4.92 13.51 8.34
N LYS A 130 -6.19 13.33 8.74
CA LYS A 130 -7.01 14.43 9.28
C LYS A 130 -6.41 15.05 10.54
N LEU A 131 -5.86 14.23 11.43
CA LEU A 131 -5.19 14.70 12.65
C LEU A 131 -3.88 15.46 12.35
N SER A 132 -3.24 15.17 11.21
CA SER A 132 -2.02 15.85 10.77
C SER A 132 -2.26 17.15 9.98
N GLU A 133 -3.51 17.45 9.57
CA GLU A 133 -3.84 18.68 8.83
C GLU A 133 -3.42 19.96 9.58
N SER A 134 -3.39 19.94 10.92
CA SER A 134 -2.94 21.09 11.71
C SER A 134 -1.48 21.48 11.50
N GLU A 135 -0.65 20.53 11.03
CA GLU A 135 0.77 20.74 10.71
C GLU A 135 0.99 21.14 9.23
N ILE A 136 -0.03 21.00 8.38
CA ILE A 136 0.04 21.27 6.93
C ILE A 136 -1.12 22.19 6.53
N SER A 137 -0.92 23.49 6.72
CA SER A 137 -1.94 24.56 6.59
C SER A 137 -2.59 24.73 5.21
N PHE A 138 -2.27 23.89 4.22
CA PHE A 138 -2.78 23.98 2.84
C PHE A 138 -3.69 22.80 2.43
N ILE A 139 -3.90 21.80 3.28
CA ILE A 139 -4.73 20.62 2.99
C ILE A 139 -5.98 20.69 3.88
N HIS A 140 -7.09 21.22 3.34
CA HIS A 140 -8.41 21.05 3.94
C HIS A 140 -9.21 20.09 3.10
N GLU A 141 -9.21 18.83 3.50
CA GLU A 141 -9.96 17.80 2.78
C GLU A 141 -11.39 17.69 3.27
N THR A 142 -12.30 17.58 2.31
CA THR A 142 -13.71 17.35 2.56
C THR A 142 -13.95 15.87 2.91
N LEU A 143 -15.05 15.59 3.61
CA LEU A 143 -15.49 14.20 3.83
C LEU A 143 -15.71 13.43 2.52
N SER A 144 -16.06 14.13 1.43
CA SER A 144 -16.25 13.53 0.12
C SER A 144 -14.93 13.01 -0.47
N ASN A 145 -13.81 13.70 -0.24
CA ASN A 145 -12.50 13.24 -0.71
C ASN A 145 -12.12 11.96 0.01
N LYS A 146 -12.20 11.95 1.35
CA LYS A 146 -11.89 10.77 2.16
C LYS A 146 -12.71 9.54 1.78
N PHE A 147 -13.99 9.75 1.44
CA PHE A 147 -14.84 8.65 0.94
C PHE A 147 -14.35 8.14 -0.43
N ARG A 148 -13.99 9.05 -1.35
CA ARG A 148 -13.39 8.70 -2.64
C ARG A 148 -12.09 7.92 -2.44
N ASP A 149 -11.27 8.28 -1.48
CA ASP A 149 -9.99 7.63 -1.23
C ASP A 149 -10.18 6.19 -0.72
N ILE A 150 -11.13 5.98 0.19
CA ILE A 150 -11.56 4.63 0.60
C ILE A 150 -12.11 3.82 -0.59
N LEU A 151 -12.89 4.45 -1.48
CA LEU A 151 -13.40 3.79 -2.69
C LEU A 151 -12.24 3.39 -3.61
N MET A 152 -11.29 4.28 -3.86
CA MET A 152 -10.13 4.00 -4.72
C MET A 152 -9.24 2.91 -4.11
N ASN A 153 -9.00 2.92 -2.80
CA ASN A 153 -8.31 1.85 -2.08
C ASN A 153 -9.02 0.50 -2.32
N THR A 154 -10.35 0.48 -2.24
CA THR A 154 -11.17 -0.73 -2.45
C THR A 154 -11.09 -1.23 -3.90
N LEU A 155 -11.13 -0.33 -4.89
CA LEU A 155 -10.98 -0.69 -6.31
C LEU A 155 -9.58 -1.26 -6.61
N GLY A 156 -8.55 -0.69 -6.00
CA GLY A 156 -7.19 -1.22 -6.05
C GLY A 156 -7.11 -2.64 -5.49
N ALA A 157 -7.72 -2.87 -4.34
CA ALA A 157 -7.78 -4.18 -3.70
C ALA A 157 -8.54 -5.23 -4.53
N LEU A 158 -9.66 -4.85 -5.15
CA LEU A 158 -10.38 -5.71 -6.08
C LEU A 158 -9.51 -6.10 -7.29
N SER A 159 -8.69 -5.17 -7.79
CA SER A 159 -7.71 -5.45 -8.84
C SER A 159 -6.62 -6.40 -8.36
N GLY A 160 -6.18 -6.27 -7.11
CA GLY A 160 -5.28 -7.22 -6.45
C GLY A 160 -5.88 -8.61 -6.35
N LEU A 161 -7.13 -8.72 -5.93
CA LEU A 161 -7.86 -9.99 -5.87
C LEU A 161 -7.95 -10.63 -7.26
N TYR A 162 -8.26 -9.84 -8.29
CA TYR A 162 -8.29 -10.31 -9.68
C TYR A 162 -6.91 -10.85 -10.12
N LEU A 163 -5.83 -10.12 -9.87
CA LEU A 163 -4.47 -10.57 -10.18
C LEU A 163 -4.13 -11.88 -9.48
N VAL A 164 -4.41 -11.99 -8.19
CA VAL A 164 -4.10 -13.18 -7.41
C VAL A 164 -4.95 -14.38 -7.85
N LYS A 165 -6.26 -14.20 -8.07
CA LYS A 165 -7.16 -15.30 -8.48
C LYS A 165 -6.93 -15.77 -9.90
N THR A 166 -6.75 -14.85 -10.84
CA THR A 166 -6.71 -15.17 -12.28
C THR A 166 -5.30 -15.37 -12.78
N ARG A 167 -4.35 -14.56 -12.31
CA ARG A 167 -2.94 -14.58 -12.76
C ARG A 167 -2.01 -15.29 -11.79
N ARG A 168 -2.50 -15.68 -10.61
CA ARG A 168 -1.67 -16.33 -9.58
C ARG A 168 -0.44 -15.49 -9.21
N TYR A 169 -0.63 -14.16 -9.25
CA TYR A 169 0.40 -13.16 -9.07
C TYR A 169 -0.04 -12.15 -8.01
N PRO A 170 0.84 -11.74 -7.07
CA PRO A 170 2.24 -12.16 -6.91
C PRO A 170 2.41 -13.50 -6.18
N PHE A 171 1.32 -14.14 -5.76
CA PHE A 171 1.29 -15.44 -5.10
C PHE A 171 0.00 -16.20 -5.44
N GLU A 172 -0.06 -17.46 -5.01
CA GLU A 172 -1.22 -18.33 -5.15
C GLU A 172 -2.00 -18.43 -3.83
N LEU A 173 -3.33 -18.32 -3.93
CA LEU A 173 -4.23 -18.55 -2.80
C LEU A 173 -4.32 -20.06 -2.49
N PRO A 174 -4.72 -20.44 -1.26
CA PRO A 174 -4.95 -21.83 -0.92
C PRO A 174 -6.08 -22.36 -1.81
N ASN A 175 -5.94 -23.59 -2.32
CA ASN A 175 -7.01 -24.24 -3.06
C ASN A 175 -8.24 -24.40 -2.16
N LEU A 176 -9.43 -24.19 -2.74
CA LEU A 176 -10.67 -24.66 -2.15
C LEU A 176 -10.64 -26.19 -2.26
N ASN A 177 -10.24 -26.87 -1.18
CA ASN A 177 -10.55 -28.29 -1.01
C ASN A 177 -12.05 -28.46 -0.73
#